data_AF-A0A220TY47-F1
#
_entry.id   AF-A0A220TY47-F1
#
_cell.length_a   1.000
_cell.length_b   1.000
_cell.length_c   1.000
_cell.angle_alpha   90.00
_cell.angle_beta   90.00
_cell.angle_gamma   90.00
#
_symmetry.space_group_name_H-M   'P 1'
#
loop_
_entity.id
_entity.type
_entity.pdbx_description
1 polymer ?
#
loop_
_entity_poly.entity_id
_entity_poly.type
_entity_poly.pdbx_seq_one_letter_code
_entity_poly.pdbx_strand_id
1 'polypeptide(L)'
;MNRETLNLLLLVFPMVYVICIFITAFLKKKDIVRAKNGLIRFLNRLRMLWPVNLFFILLLISLLLANYMFHDFHAESYLISYGSLIVTVYFLDFLYSEHSRKSTANKRYMIDADVNQIIQDFKFGIADLFYYANPDENGVYDTARIYQLAEKDIHKMITSPFFWEIKLNLKHIKGFDYLINKNDFLNELLERKRNELNTILMRYSNLILYEDFKRVHALNELIHSFYFKQGSKFHQMDQRMLAHQLKTLIQSINDGFNIFAKWE
;
A
#
# COMPACT_ATOMS: atom_id res chain seq x y z
N MET A 1 44.24 -4.42 -33.24
CA MET A 1 43.56 -3.34 -32.49
C MET A 1 44.41 -3.04 -31.28
N ASN A 2 44.80 -1.78 -31.07
CA ASN A 2 45.73 -1.45 -29.99
C ASN A 2 45.04 -1.66 -28.63
N ARG A 3 45.79 -2.10 -27.62
CA ARG A 3 45.25 -2.47 -26.30
C ARG A 3 44.50 -1.31 -25.63
N GLU A 4 44.97 -0.09 -25.89
CA GLU A 4 44.33 1.17 -25.49
C GLU A 4 42.97 1.38 -26.16
N THR A 5 42.85 1.05 -27.45
CA THR A 5 41.58 1.18 -28.20
C THR A 5 40.53 0.18 -27.71
N LEU A 6 40.95 -1.03 -27.33
CA LEU A 6 40.08 -2.04 -26.71
C LEU A 6 39.60 -1.61 -25.31
N ASN A 7 40.48 -1.05 -24.48
CA ASN A 7 40.14 -0.54 -23.15
C ASN A 7 39.22 0.69 -23.21
N LEU A 8 39.44 1.59 -24.17
CA LEU A 8 38.56 2.73 -24.43
C LEU A 8 37.19 2.24 -24.90
N LEU A 9 37.14 1.26 -25.81
CA LEU A 9 35.89 0.64 -26.23
C LEU A 9 35.14 -0.02 -25.06
N LEU A 10 35.82 -0.75 -24.18
CA LEU A 10 35.22 -1.41 -23.01
C LEU A 10 34.72 -0.42 -21.94
N LEU A 11 35.22 0.81 -21.91
CA LEU A 11 34.78 1.86 -20.99
C LEU A 11 33.69 2.75 -21.59
N VAL A 12 33.80 3.01 -22.90
CA VAL A 12 32.82 3.75 -23.68
C VAL A 12 31.58 2.90 -23.91
N PHE A 13 31.66 1.58 -24.09
CA PHE A 13 30.46 0.76 -24.36
C PHE A 13 29.44 0.79 -23.22
N PRO A 14 29.81 0.60 -21.94
CA PRO A 14 28.87 0.69 -20.82
C PRO A 14 28.38 2.12 -20.62
N MET A 15 29.26 3.13 -20.73
CA MET A 15 28.83 4.53 -20.62
C MET A 15 27.89 4.94 -21.76
N VAL A 16 28.20 4.59 -23.00
CA VAL A 16 27.36 4.84 -24.18
C VAL A 16 26.09 4.02 -24.10
N TYR A 17 26.11 2.78 -23.63
CA TYR A 17 24.91 1.99 -23.41
C TYR A 17 24.01 2.60 -22.32
N VAL A 18 24.59 3.07 -21.22
CA VAL A 18 23.87 3.77 -20.15
C VAL A 18 23.32 5.11 -20.63
N ILE A 19 24.11 5.89 -21.38
CA ILE A 19 23.69 7.15 -21.99
C ILE A 19 22.61 6.89 -23.05
N CYS A 20 22.73 5.85 -23.88
CA CYS A 20 21.74 5.47 -24.88
C CYS A 20 20.45 5.00 -24.25
N ILE A 21 20.47 4.24 -23.14
CA ILE A 21 19.28 3.88 -22.34
C ILE A 21 18.67 5.14 -21.72
N PHE A 22 19.48 6.05 -21.19
CA PHE A 22 19.00 7.32 -20.65
C PHE A 22 18.37 8.19 -21.73
N ILE A 23 18.97 8.29 -22.92
CA ILE A 23 18.49 9.07 -24.08
C ILE A 23 17.23 8.43 -24.68
N THR A 24 17.17 7.11 -24.84
CA THR A 24 15.94 6.42 -25.30
C THR A 24 14.81 6.54 -24.28
N ALA A 25 15.12 6.57 -22.97
CA ALA A 25 14.15 6.94 -21.96
C ALA A 25 13.77 8.43 -22.02
N PHE A 26 14.69 9.33 -22.41
CA PHE A 26 14.43 10.78 -22.51
C PHE A 26 13.57 11.17 -23.73
N LEU A 27 13.68 10.43 -24.85
CA LEU A 27 12.99 10.74 -26.12
C LEU A 27 11.48 10.47 -26.10
N LYS A 28 10.95 9.72 -25.13
CA LYS A 28 9.50 9.60 -24.91
C LYS A 28 9.06 10.71 -23.95
N LYS A 29 8.29 11.70 -24.44
CA LYS A 29 7.83 12.89 -23.68
C LYS A 29 7.27 12.62 -22.27
N LYS A 30 6.62 11.47 -22.04
CA LYS A 30 6.08 11.05 -20.72
C LYS A 30 7.17 10.62 -19.71
N ASP A 31 8.36 10.32 -20.19
CA ASP A 31 9.48 9.81 -19.41
C ASP A 31 10.53 10.89 -19.05
N ILE A 32 10.43 12.12 -19.55
CA ILE A 32 11.35 13.23 -19.18
C ILE A 32 11.24 13.56 -17.69
N VAL A 33 10.01 13.67 -17.16
CA VAL A 33 9.77 13.90 -15.73
C VAL A 33 10.28 12.71 -14.91
N ARG A 34 10.10 11.48 -15.42
CA ARG A 34 10.56 10.25 -14.77
C ARG A 34 12.08 10.15 -14.73
N ALA A 35 12.75 10.50 -15.82
CA ALA A 35 14.20 10.54 -15.97
C ALA A 35 14.81 11.64 -15.08
N LYS A 36 14.23 12.85 -15.08
CA LYS A 36 14.61 13.94 -14.17
C LYS A 36 14.52 13.50 -12.71
N ASN A 37 13.40 12.90 -12.32
CA ASN A 37 13.21 12.40 -10.95
C ASN A 37 14.15 11.22 -10.63
N GLY A 38 14.49 10.38 -11.61
CA GLY A 38 15.50 9.33 -11.48
C GLY A 38 16.90 9.89 -11.23
N LEU A 39 17.28 10.94 -11.95
CA LEU A 39 18.58 11.60 -11.82
C LEU A 39 18.72 12.30 -10.45
N ILE A 40 17.68 13.00 -9.99
CA ILE A 40 17.65 13.59 -8.64
C ILE A 40 17.84 12.49 -7.57
N ARG A 41 17.18 11.35 -7.72
CA ARG A 41 17.32 10.22 -6.79
C ARG A 41 18.72 9.60 -6.83
N PHE A 42 19.31 9.45 -8.01
CA PHE A 42 20.67 8.96 -8.16
C PHE A 42 21.68 9.87 -7.45
N LEU A 43 21.58 11.19 -7.63
CA LEU A 43 22.45 12.17 -6.95
C LEU A 43 22.27 12.15 -5.42
N ASN A 44 21.03 12.03 -4.93
CA ASN A 44 20.77 11.93 -3.50
C ASN A 44 21.33 10.62 -2.91
N ARG A 45 21.27 9.51 -3.65
CA ARG A 45 21.82 8.22 -3.24
C ARG A 45 23.35 8.24 -3.18
N LEU A 46 24.00 8.87 -4.17
CA LEU A 46 25.45 9.14 -4.15
C LEU A 46 25.89 9.89 -2.90
N ARG A 47 25.10 10.88 -2.47
CA ARG A 47 25.35 11.64 -1.23
C ARG A 47 25.20 10.78 0.04
N MET A 48 24.22 9.88 0.08
CA MET A 48 23.99 8.99 1.24
C MET A 48 25.08 7.91 1.39
N LEU A 49 25.76 7.54 0.31
CA LEU A 49 26.82 6.52 0.29
C LEU A 49 28.21 7.08 0.68
N TRP A 50 28.25 8.11 1.52
CA TRP A 50 29.50 8.72 2.01
C TRP A 50 30.55 7.72 2.54
N PRO A 51 30.19 6.67 3.29
CA PRO A 51 31.17 5.67 3.73
C PRO A 51 31.80 4.88 2.58
N VAL A 52 31.04 4.59 1.53
CA VAL A 52 31.52 3.90 0.32
C VAL A 52 32.41 4.81 -0.50
N ASN A 53 32.07 6.11 -0.59
CA ASN A 53 32.96 7.13 -1.18
C ASN A 53 34.32 7.17 -0.46
N LEU A 54 34.32 7.08 0.87
CA LEU A 54 35.54 7.09 1.67
C LEU A 54 36.41 5.85 1.42
N PHE A 55 35.81 4.66 1.30
CA PHE A 55 36.51 3.44 0.89
C PHE A 55 37.18 3.59 -0.48
N PHE A 56 36.46 4.14 -1.45
CA PHE A 56 37.02 4.42 -2.76
C PHE A 56 38.18 5.43 -2.65
N ILE A 57 38.00 6.57 -2.00
CA ILE A 57 39.07 7.56 -1.82
C ILE A 57 40.35 6.94 -1.22
N LEU A 58 40.21 6.06 -0.21
CA LEU A 58 41.35 5.34 0.37
C LEU A 58 42.05 4.41 -0.66
N LEU A 59 41.28 3.69 -1.48
CA LEU A 59 41.83 2.88 -2.58
C LEU A 59 42.57 3.75 -3.62
N LEU A 60 42.04 4.92 -3.96
CA LEU A 60 42.68 5.84 -4.90
C LEU A 60 44.01 6.35 -4.35
N ILE A 61 44.04 6.74 -3.07
CA ILE A 61 45.28 7.15 -2.38
C ILE A 61 46.30 6.00 -2.39
N SER A 62 45.86 4.76 -2.13
CA SER A 62 46.76 3.60 -2.15
C SER A 62 47.35 3.32 -3.54
N LEU A 63 46.57 3.52 -4.60
CA LEU A 63 47.03 3.40 -5.99
C LEU A 63 48.04 4.48 -6.37
N LEU A 64 47.81 5.73 -5.94
CA LEU A 64 48.74 6.84 -6.17
C LEU A 64 50.06 6.64 -5.42
N LEU A 65 50.01 6.12 -4.19
CA LEU A 65 51.20 5.76 -3.42
C LEU A 65 51.99 4.63 -4.08
N ALA A 66 51.32 3.58 -4.55
CA ALA A 66 51.98 2.49 -5.29
C ALA A 66 52.66 2.99 -6.57
N ASN A 67 51.99 3.89 -7.32
CA ASN A 67 52.57 4.52 -8.50
C ASN A 67 53.84 5.33 -8.20
N TYR A 68 53.88 6.00 -7.05
CA TYR A 68 55.05 6.76 -6.63
C TYR A 68 56.22 5.85 -6.18
N MET A 69 55.93 4.70 -5.56
CA MET A 69 56.95 3.81 -5.02
C MET A 69 57.56 2.84 -6.04
N PHE A 70 56.86 2.53 -7.15
CA PHE A 70 57.31 1.54 -8.14
C PHE A 70 57.46 2.17 -9.53
N HIS A 71 58.69 2.22 -10.05
CA HIS A 71 59.01 2.90 -11.32
C HIS A 71 58.34 2.30 -12.58
N ASP A 72 57.92 1.02 -12.54
CA ASP A 72 57.24 0.33 -13.65
C ASP A 72 55.72 0.21 -13.45
N PHE A 73 55.13 1.01 -12.55
CA PHE A 73 53.71 0.92 -12.25
C PHE A 73 52.85 1.66 -13.27
N HIS A 74 52.08 0.91 -14.08
CA HIS A 74 51.17 1.48 -15.08
C HIS A 74 49.85 2.00 -14.47
N ALA A 75 49.91 3.09 -13.71
CA ALA A 75 48.77 3.67 -12.98
C ALA A 75 47.53 3.96 -13.85
N GLU A 76 47.71 4.33 -15.11
CA GLU A 76 46.60 4.66 -16.02
C GLU A 76 45.61 3.49 -16.19
N SER A 77 46.13 2.27 -16.36
CA SER A 77 45.32 1.06 -16.51
C SER A 77 44.54 0.72 -15.22
N TYR A 78 45.15 0.98 -14.06
CA TYR A 78 44.52 0.78 -12.76
C TYR A 78 43.48 1.86 -12.48
N LEU A 79 43.74 3.14 -12.82
CA LEU A 79 42.77 4.23 -12.69
C LEU A 79 41.53 4.01 -13.56
N ILE A 80 41.72 3.51 -14.79
CA ILE A 80 40.63 3.13 -15.69
C ILE A 80 39.79 1.98 -15.10
N SER A 81 40.46 0.93 -14.63
CA SER A 81 39.79 -0.24 -14.02
C SER A 81 39.05 0.15 -12.74
N TYR A 82 39.66 1.03 -11.95
CA TYR A 82 39.12 1.56 -10.71
C TYR A 82 37.91 2.48 -10.94
N GLY A 83 37.98 3.39 -11.93
CA GLY A 83 36.83 4.21 -12.33
C GLY A 83 35.66 3.38 -12.87
N SER A 84 35.96 2.34 -13.66
CA SER A 84 34.96 1.37 -14.13
C SER A 84 34.29 0.62 -12.96
N LEU A 85 35.07 0.20 -11.96
CA LEU A 85 34.56 -0.45 -10.74
C LEU A 85 33.63 0.49 -9.95
N ILE A 86 34.03 1.75 -9.73
CA ILE A 86 33.20 2.76 -9.05
C ILE A 86 31.85 2.90 -9.77
N VAL A 87 31.88 3.16 -11.08
CA VAL A 87 30.65 3.37 -11.87
C VAL A 87 29.75 2.15 -11.79
N THR A 88 30.32 0.95 -11.90
CA THR A 88 29.58 -0.31 -11.83
C THR A 88 28.90 -0.51 -10.47
N VAL A 89 29.64 -0.30 -9.38
CA VAL A 89 29.11 -0.45 -8.00
C VAL A 89 27.95 0.52 -7.74
N TYR A 90 28.12 1.79 -8.12
CA TYR A 90 27.06 2.79 -7.97
C TYR A 90 25.84 2.53 -8.84
N PHE A 91 26.06 2.04 -10.06
CA PHE A 91 24.99 1.67 -10.96
C PHE A 91 24.19 0.47 -10.44
N LEU A 92 24.88 -0.56 -9.93
CA LEU A 92 24.22 -1.73 -9.33
C LEU A 92 23.42 -1.36 -8.06
N ASP A 93 23.95 -0.53 -7.16
CA ASP A 93 23.19 -0.06 -5.99
C ASP A 93 21.96 0.74 -6.41
N PHE A 94 22.09 1.63 -7.41
CA PHE A 94 20.95 2.37 -7.94
C PHE A 94 19.89 1.44 -8.56
N LEU A 95 20.29 0.46 -9.37
CA LEU A 95 19.36 -0.51 -9.94
C LEU A 95 18.66 -1.34 -8.87
N TYR A 96 19.39 -1.79 -7.85
CA TYR A 96 18.83 -2.54 -6.73
C TYR A 96 17.84 -1.69 -5.92
N SER A 97 18.19 -0.43 -5.66
CA SER A 97 17.33 0.55 -4.99
C SER A 97 16.06 0.85 -5.78
N GLU A 98 16.16 1.06 -7.10
CA GLU A 98 15.01 1.28 -7.96
C GLU A 98 14.12 0.04 -8.09
N HIS A 99 14.71 -1.16 -8.14
CA HIS A 99 13.97 -2.42 -8.09
C HIS A 99 13.21 -2.57 -6.77
N SER A 100 13.87 -2.35 -5.63
CA SER A 100 13.25 -2.39 -4.30
C SER A 100 12.12 -1.37 -4.17
N ARG A 101 12.32 -0.15 -4.69
CA ARG A 101 11.30 0.91 -4.68
C ARG A 101 10.08 0.55 -5.52
N LYS A 102 10.27 0.00 -6.73
CA LYS A 102 9.17 -0.48 -7.58
C LYS A 102 8.43 -1.65 -6.93
N SER A 103 9.16 -2.61 -6.38
CA SER A 103 8.59 -3.74 -5.64
C SER A 103 7.74 -3.28 -4.45
N THR A 104 8.25 -2.33 -3.66
CA THR A 104 7.53 -1.72 -2.53
C THR A 104 6.31 -0.94 -3.00
N ALA A 105 6.40 -0.16 -4.08
CA ALA A 105 5.26 0.58 -4.63
C ALA A 105 4.15 -0.36 -5.14
N ASN A 106 4.51 -1.45 -5.83
CA ASN A 106 3.53 -2.45 -6.27
C ASN A 106 2.86 -3.14 -5.08
N LYS A 107 3.63 -3.50 -4.05
CA LYS A 107 3.06 -4.08 -2.82
C LYS A 107 2.09 -3.10 -2.14
N ARG A 108 2.45 -1.81 -2.06
CA ARG A 108 1.56 -0.77 -1.53
C ARG A 108 0.25 -0.70 -2.29
N TYR A 109 0.30 -0.65 -3.62
CA TYR A 109 -0.90 -0.63 -4.45
C TYR A 109 -1.80 -1.85 -4.21
N MET A 110 -1.21 -3.04 -4.05
CA MET A 110 -1.98 -4.25 -3.71
C MET A 110 -2.63 -4.15 -2.33
N ILE A 111 -1.90 -3.65 -1.33
CA ILE A 111 -2.43 -3.45 0.02
C ILE A 111 -3.57 -2.44 0.02
N ASP A 112 -3.42 -1.33 -0.70
CA ASP A 112 -4.46 -0.30 -0.82
C ASP A 112 -5.72 -0.87 -1.46
N ALA A 113 -5.57 -1.71 -2.50
CA ALA A 113 -6.68 -2.41 -3.13
C ALA A 113 -7.37 -3.39 -2.15
N ASP A 114 -6.61 -4.18 -1.40
CA ASP A 114 -7.14 -5.12 -0.42
C ASP A 114 -7.90 -4.39 0.71
N VAL A 115 -7.33 -3.29 1.24
CA VAL A 115 -7.99 -2.45 2.26
C VAL A 115 -9.27 -1.83 1.71
N ASN A 116 -9.25 -1.31 0.49
CA ASN A 116 -10.43 -0.74 -0.14
C ASN A 116 -11.52 -1.82 -0.30
N GLN A 117 -11.17 -3.02 -0.75
CA GLN A 117 -12.12 -4.13 -0.86
C GLN A 117 -12.77 -4.47 0.49
N ILE A 118 -11.99 -4.51 1.57
CA ILE A 118 -12.53 -4.72 2.92
C ILE A 118 -13.53 -3.64 3.30
N ILE A 119 -13.21 -2.37 3.03
CA ILE A 119 -14.10 -1.22 3.31
C ILE A 119 -15.37 -1.31 2.47
N GLN A 120 -15.29 -1.65 1.19
CA GLN A 120 -16.47 -1.85 0.33
C GLN A 120 -17.35 -2.98 0.87
N ASP A 121 -16.76 -4.11 1.23
CA ASP A 121 -17.53 -5.23 1.76
C ASP A 121 -18.19 -4.88 3.10
N PHE A 122 -17.51 -4.10 3.95
CA PHE A 122 -18.12 -3.53 5.16
C PHE A 122 -19.28 -2.61 4.82
N LYS A 123 -19.11 -1.76 3.81
CA LYS A 123 -20.13 -0.85 3.31
C LYS A 123 -21.38 -1.66 2.93
N PHE A 124 -21.27 -2.53 1.94
CA PHE A 124 -22.41 -3.33 1.47
C PHE A 124 -23.01 -4.20 2.57
N GLY A 125 -22.18 -4.83 3.42
CA GLY A 125 -22.68 -5.65 4.52
C GLY A 125 -23.49 -4.83 5.54
N ILE A 126 -23.03 -3.64 5.92
CA ILE A 126 -23.82 -2.76 6.80
C ILE A 126 -25.10 -2.29 6.09
N ALA A 127 -25.06 -2.05 4.79
CA ALA A 127 -26.27 -1.71 4.04
C ALA A 127 -27.31 -2.84 4.08
N ASP A 128 -26.89 -4.08 3.86
CA ASP A 128 -27.73 -5.28 3.90
C ASP A 128 -28.38 -5.48 5.29
N LEU A 129 -27.66 -5.13 6.36
CA LEU A 129 -28.21 -5.16 7.72
C LEU A 129 -29.47 -4.27 7.86
N PHE A 130 -29.48 -3.10 7.22
CA PHE A 130 -30.59 -2.16 7.31
C PHE A 130 -31.61 -2.27 6.17
N TYR A 131 -31.32 -3.07 5.13
CA TYR A 131 -32.09 -3.19 3.88
C TYR A 131 -33.57 -3.60 4.03
N TYR A 132 -34.00 -4.10 5.19
CA TYR A 132 -35.40 -4.50 5.46
C TYR A 132 -36.11 -3.71 6.58
N ALA A 133 -35.51 -2.65 7.12
CA ALA A 133 -36.08 -1.92 8.26
C ALA A 133 -37.14 -0.86 7.89
N ASN A 134 -37.34 -0.55 6.61
CA ASN A 134 -38.44 0.26 6.09
C ASN A 134 -38.43 0.13 4.55
N PRO A 135 -39.49 -0.31 3.86
CA PRO A 135 -39.58 -0.20 2.41
C PRO A 135 -40.30 1.09 2.04
N ASP A 136 -39.59 2.09 1.52
CA ASP A 136 -40.25 3.12 0.71
C ASP A 136 -40.82 2.44 -0.56
N GLU A 137 -41.99 2.90 -1.02
CA GLU A 137 -42.85 2.31 -2.08
C GLU A 137 -42.16 2.00 -3.43
N ASN A 138 -40.92 2.45 -3.62
CA ASN A 138 -40.16 2.30 -4.87
C ASN A 138 -38.97 1.33 -4.80
N GLY A 139 -38.72 0.65 -3.66
CA GLY A 139 -37.75 -0.46 -3.59
C GLY A 139 -36.28 -0.14 -3.91
N VAL A 140 -35.92 1.14 -4.05
CA VAL A 140 -34.54 1.60 -4.29
C VAL A 140 -34.07 2.37 -3.05
N TYR A 141 -33.41 1.67 -2.12
CA TYR A 141 -32.60 2.34 -1.11
C TYR A 141 -31.25 2.70 -1.71
N ASP A 142 -30.98 3.99 -1.79
CA ASP A 142 -29.66 4.53 -2.05
C ASP A 142 -28.77 4.17 -0.86
N THR A 143 -27.77 3.30 -1.08
CA THR A 143 -26.73 2.99 -0.08
C THR A 143 -26.18 4.24 0.60
N ALA A 144 -26.15 5.40 -0.09
CA ALA A 144 -25.72 6.68 0.46
C ALA A 144 -26.57 7.16 1.65
N ARG A 145 -27.87 6.84 1.71
CA ARG A 145 -28.76 7.25 2.82
C ARG A 145 -28.40 6.56 4.14
N ILE A 146 -27.96 5.30 4.11
CA ILE A 146 -27.61 4.53 5.33
C ILE A 146 -26.43 5.18 6.06
N TYR A 147 -25.46 5.68 5.31
CA TYR A 147 -24.28 6.34 5.89
C TYR A 147 -24.58 7.73 6.48
N GLN A 148 -25.72 8.31 6.14
CA GLN A 148 -26.17 9.61 6.65
C GLN A 148 -27.11 9.47 7.86
N LEU A 149 -27.52 8.26 8.23
CA LEU A 149 -28.45 8.03 9.34
C LEU A 149 -27.92 8.62 10.65
N ALA A 150 -28.77 9.32 11.38
CA ALA A 150 -28.43 9.76 12.74
C ALA A 150 -28.48 8.56 13.69
N GLU A 151 -27.77 8.63 14.81
CA GLU A 151 -27.80 7.60 15.87
C GLU A 151 -29.23 7.27 16.32
N LYS A 152 -30.09 8.29 16.42
CA LYS A 152 -31.50 8.15 16.79
C LYS A 152 -32.30 7.30 15.80
N ASP A 153 -31.98 7.38 14.52
CA ASP A 153 -32.68 6.64 13.47
C ASP A 153 -32.21 5.18 13.45
N ILE A 154 -30.91 4.96 13.64
CA ILE A 154 -30.35 3.61 13.83
C ILE A 154 -31.00 2.95 15.05
N HIS A 155 -31.10 3.66 16.17
CA HIS A 155 -31.74 3.16 17.38
C HIS A 155 -33.19 2.74 17.12
N LYS A 156 -33.99 3.61 16.48
CA LYS A 156 -35.38 3.29 16.11
C LYS A 156 -35.47 2.03 15.24
N MET A 157 -34.57 1.87 14.27
CA MET A 157 -34.55 0.70 13.39
C MET A 157 -34.24 -0.59 14.14
N ILE A 158 -33.18 -0.61 14.95
CA ILE A 158 -32.76 -1.85 15.64
C ILE A 158 -33.68 -2.24 16.80
N THR A 159 -34.45 -1.29 17.34
CA THR A 159 -35.51 -1.56 18.31
C THR A 159 -36.85 -1.91 17.67
N SER A 160 -36.96 -1.83 16.33
CA SER A 160 -38.18 -2.19 15.62
C SER A 160 -38.53 -3.66 15.86
N PRO A 161 -39.83 -4.00 16.02
CA PRO A 161 -40.26 -5.39 16.10
C PRO A 161 -39.67 -6.21 14.95
N PHE A 162 -39.21 -7.43 15.27
CA PHE A 162 -38.66 -8.38 14.30
C PHE A 162 -37.35 -7.97 13.60
N PHE A 163 -36.75 -6.79 13.87
CA PHE A 163 -35.53 -6.36 13.18
C PHE A 163 -34.44 -7.44 13.17
N TRP A 164 -34.17 -8.03 14.34
CA TRP A 164 -33.16 -9.06 14.52
C TRP A 164 -33.59 -10.46 14.04
N GLU A 165 -34.89 -10.68 13.88
CA GLU A 165 -35.50 -11.96 13.51
C GLU A 165 -35.68 -12.10 12.00
N ILE A 166 -35.72 -10.97 11.27
CA ILE A 166 -35.74 -10.96 9.81
C ILE A 166 -34.47 -11.62 9.28
N LYS A 167 -34.67 -12.57 8.36
CA LYS A 167 -33.57 -13.24 7.65
C LYS A 167 -33.19 -12.45 6.40
N LEU A 168 -31.89 -12.27 6.22
CA LEU A 168 -31.29 -11.70 5.01
C LEU A 168 -31.09 -12.83 4.00
N ASN A 169 -31.45 -12.58 2.74
CA ASN A 169 -31.15 -13.48 1.63
C ASN A 169 -29.82 -13.06 0.99
N LEU A 170 -28.77 -13.84 1.24
CA LEU A 170 -27.47 -13.64 0.62
C LEU A 170 -27.39 -14.45 -0.66
N LYS A 171 -27.40 -13.76 -1.82
CA LYS A 171 -27.14 -14.40 -3.11
C LYS A 171 -25.66 -14.74 -3.22
N HIS A 172 -25.34 -16.03 -3.20
CA HIS A 172 -23.99 -16.49 -3.51
C HIS A 172 -23.80 -16.79 -5.01
N ILE A 173 -22.55 -16.75 -5.46
CA ILE A 173 -22.06 -17.02 -6.83
C ILE A 173 -22.46 -18.43 -7.37
N LYS A 174 -23.15 -19.27 -6.59
CA LYS A 174 -23.56 -20.64 -6.95
C LYS A 174 -25.08 -20.89 -6.99
N GLY A 175 -25.91 -19.85 -6.99
CA GLY A 175 -27.35 -19.98 -7.30
C GLY A 175 -28.24 -20.59 -6.22
N PHE A 176 -27.75 -20.74 -4.99
CA PHE A 176 -28.57 -21.11 -3.83
C PHE A 176 -28.75 -19.90 -2.92
N ASP A 177 -30.01 -19.61 -2.59
CA ASP A 177 -30.38 -18.57 -1.63
C ASP A 177 -30.07 -19.07 -0.21
N TYR A 178 -29.23 -18.33 0.52
CA TYR A 178 -28.90 -18.62 1.91
C TYR A 178 -29.55 -17.56 2.81
N LEU A 179 -30.36 -18.03 3.76
CA LEU A 179 -31.06 -17.18 4.71
C LEU A 179 -30.34 -17.16 6.06
N ILE A 180 -29.91 -15.98 6.49
CA ILE A 180 -29.21 -15.77 7.77
C ILE A 180 -29.92 -14.68 8.60
N ASN A 181 -30.03 -14.88 9.91
CA ASN A 181 -30.57 -13.84 10.79
C ASN A 181 -29.61 -12.65 10.86
N LYS A 182 -30.13 -11.42 10.99
CA LYS A 182 -29.30 -10.20 11.07
C LYS A 182 -28.25 -10.24 12.18
N ASN A 183 -28.59 -10.85 13.32
CA ASN A 183 -27.66 -11.02 14.43
C ASN A 183 -26.43 -11.84 14.02
N ASP A 184 -26.66 -12.96 13.34
CA ASP A 184 -25.61 -13.90 12.96
C ASP A 184 -24.80 -13.35 11.80
N PHE A 185 -25.47 -12.70 10.86
CA PHE A 185 -24.85 -11.96 9.77
C PHE A 185 -23.89 -10.87 10.25
N LEU A 186 -24.32 -10.05 11.22
CA LEU A 186 -23.46 -9.00 11.76
C LEU A 186 -22.23 -9.59 12.47
N ASN A 187 -22.40 -10.69 13.21
CA ASN A 187 -21.28 -11.41 13.82
C ASN A 187 -20.30 -11.92 12.75
N GLU A 188 -20.80 -12.58 11.70
CA GLU A 188 -19.98 -13.12 10.62
C GLU A 188 -19.25 -12.01 9.85
N LEU A 189 -19.94 -10.92 9.53
CA LEU A 189 -19.36 -9.75 8.87
C LEU A 189 -18.21 -9.17 9.70
N LEU A 190 -18.46 -8.90 10.99
CA LEU A 190 -17.44 -8.33 11.88
C LEU A 190 -16.25 -9.28 12.05
N GLU A 191 -16.50 -10.57 12.29
CA GLU A 191 -15.44 -11.57 12.48
C GLU A 191 -14.59 -11.73 11.21
N ARG A 192 -15.23 -11.92 10.06
CA ARG A 192 -14.53 -12.09 8.79
C ARG A 192 -13.66 -10.88 8.48
N LYS A 193 -14.24 -9.68 8.57
CA LYS A 193 -13.52 -8.45 8.23
C LYS A 193 -12.43 -8.10 9.23
N ARG A 194 -12.63 -8.41 10.51
CA ARG A 194 -11.58 -8.36 11.54
C ARG A 194 -10.39 -9.23 11.16
N ASN A 195 -10.63 -10.48 10.75
CA ASN A 195 -9.56 -11.39 10.37
C ASN A 195 -8.80 -10.90 9.12
N GLU A 196 -9.52 -10.36 8.13
CA GLU A 196 -8.93 -9.75 6.94
C GLU A 196 -8.08 -8.51 7.31
N LEU A 197 -8.60 -7.58 8.12
CA LEU A 197 -7.87 -6.39 8.60
C LEU A 197 -6.63 -6.74 9.44
N ASN A 198 -6.78 -7.64 10.40
CA ASN A 198 -5.66 -8.11 11.22
C ASN A 198 -4.55 -8.74 10.37
N THR A 199 -4.93 -9.50 9.33
CA THR A 199 -3.96 -10.10 8.40
C THR A 199 -3.18 -9.02 7.66
N ILE A 200 -3.86 -7.96 7.20
CA ILE A 200 -3.20 -6.83 6.53
C ILE A 200 -2.28 -6.09 7.50
N LEU A 201 -2.76 -5.76 8.71
CA LEU A 201 -1.97 -5.05 9.71
C LEU A 201 -0.72 -5.84 10.12
N MET A 202 -0.84 -7.15 10.34
CA MET A 202 0.29 -8.00 10.71
C MET A 202 1.31 -8.18 9.58
N ARG A 203 0.84 -8.35 8.34
CA ARG A 203 1.72 -8.65 7.19
C ARG A 203 2.34 -7.41 6.55
N TYR A 204 1.65 -6.28 6.63
CA TYR A 204 1.93 -5.13 5.79
C TYR A 204 2.06 -3.79 6.53
N SER A 205 2.06 -3.78 7.87
CA SER A 205 2.26 -2.57 8.69
C SER A 205 3.39 -1.66 8.22
N ASN A 206 4.54 -2.24 7.85
CA ASN A 206 5.74 -1.50 7.41
C ASN A 206 5.62 -0.92 5.98
N LEU A 207 4.60 -1.33 5.22
CA LEU A 207 4.40 -0.91 3.84
C LEU A 207 3.28 0.13 3.71
N ILE A 208 2.32 0.16 4.63
CA ILE A 208 1.20 1.10 4.65
C ILE A 208 1.70 2.50 5.04
N LEU A 209 1.16 3.56 4.43
CA LEU A 209 1.45 4.92 4.85
C LEU A 209 0.88 5.17 6.25
N TYR A 210 1.59 5.94 7.07
CA TYR A 210 1.22 6.14 8.47
C TYR A 210 -0.22 6.63 8.67
N GLU A 211 -0.71 7.50 7.78
CA GLU A 211 -2.08 8.02 7.84
C GLU A 211 -3.15 6.97 7.50
N ASP A 212 -2.85 6.08 6.56
CA ASP A 212 -3.75 4.97 6.21
C ASP A 212 -3.72 3.90 7.32
N PHE A 213 -2.53 3.61 7.86
CA PHE A 213 -2.35 2.71 8.98
C PHE A 213 -3.17 3.13 10.20
N LYS A 214 -3.14 4.42 10.58
CA LYS A 214 -3.94 4.94 11.70
C LYS A 214 -5.42 4.63 11.56
N ARG A 215 -5.97 4.74 10.35
CA ARG A 215 -7.40 4.59 10.11
C ARG A 215 -7.81 3.13 10.00
N VAL A 216 -7.00 2.30 9.32
CA VAL A 216 -7.16 0.84 9.32
C VAL A 216 -7.09 0.30 10.75
N HIS A 217 -6.16 0.82 11.55
CA HIS A 217 -6.04 0.47 12.96
C HIS A 217 -7.26 0.95 13.78
N ALA A 218 -7.73 2.18 13.58
CA ALA A 218 -8.93 2.70 14.26
C ALA A 218 -10.18 1.86 13.94
N LEU A 219 -10.38 1.47 12.68
CA LEU A 219 -11.44 0.55 12.27
C LEU A 219 -11.29 -0.81 12.96
N ASN A 220 -10.07 -1.35 13.01
CA ASN A 220 -9.78 -2.61 13.68
C ASN A 220 -10.07 -2.56 15.18
N GLU A 221 -9.66 -1.51 15.87
CA GLU A 221 -9.94 -1.29 17.30
C GLU A 221 -11.45 -1.18 17.57
N LEU A 222 -12.17 -0.49 16.69
CA LEU A 222 -13.61 -0.37 16.81
C LEU A 222 -14.32 -1.72 16.69
N ILE A 223 -13.90 -2.57 15.73
CA ILE A 223 -14.42 -3.93 15.59
C ILE A 223 -14.04 -4.82 16.80
N HIS A 224 -12.95 -4.51 17.50
CA HIS A 224 -12.58 -5.16 18.76
C HIS A 224 -13.29 -4.60 20.00
N SER A 225 -14.16 -3.60 19.84
CA SER A 225 -14.91 -3.03 20.96
C SER A 225 -15.80 -4.08 21.65
N PHE A 226 -16.13 -3.84 22.92
CA PHE A 226 -16.94 -4.74 23.74
C PHE A 226 -18.27 -5.14 23.06
N TYR A 227 -18.89 -4.21 22.34
CA TYR A 227 -20.17 -4.40 21.68
C TYR A 227 -20.10 -5.25 20.42
N PHE A 228 -18.90 -5.50 19.86
CA PHE A 228 -18.67 -6.26 18.63
C PHE A 228 -17.85 -7.53 18.86
N LYS A 229 -17.81 -8.03 20.10
CA LYS A 229 -17.17 -9.31 20.40
C LYS A 229 -17.82 -10.44 19.60
N GLN A 230 -17.01 -11.41 19.18
CA GLN A 230 -17.48 -12.58 18.47
C GLN A 230 -18.59 -13.32 19.25
N GLY A 231 -19.66 -13.71 18.55
CA GLY A 231 -20.80 -14.42 19.15
C GLY A 231 -21.72 -13.51 19.98
N SER A 232 -21.64 -12.20 19.78
CA SER A 232 -22.49 -11.23 20.48
C SER A 232 -23.96 -11.46 20.16
N LYS A 233 -24.79 -11.47 21.21
CA LYS A 233 -26.25 -11.45 21.09
C LYS A 233 -26.72 -10.00 21.04
N PHE A 234 -26.59 -9.36 19.89
CA PHE A 234 -26.85 -7.93 19.72
C PHE A 234 -28.25 -7.52 20.17
N HIS A 235 -29.25 -8.37 19.96
CA HIS A 235 -30.64 -8.16 20.40
C HIS A 235 -30.82 -8.09 21.93
N GLN A 236 -29.86 -8.61 22.71
CA GLN A 236 -29.89 -8.62 24.18
C GLN A 236 -29.02 -7.52 24.80
N MET A 237 -28.28 -6.78 23.98
CA MET A 237 -27.43 -5.68 24.45
C MET A 237 -28.25 -4.42 24.70
N ASP A 238 -27.65 -3.44 25.38
CA ASP A 238 -28.18 -2.08 25.43
C ASP A 238 -28.29 -1.53 23.99
N GLN A 239 -29.51 -1.46 23.47
CA GLN A 239 -29.80 -1.04 22.10
C GLN A 239 -29.41 0.42 21.85
N ARG A 240 -29.36 1.28 22.88
CA ARG A 240 -28.92 2.66 22.70
C ARG A 240 -27.41 2.71 22.48
N MET A 241 -26.67 1.96 23.28
CA MET A 241 -25.22 1.86 23.13
C MET A 241 -24.82 1.13 21.84
N LEU A 242 -25.56 0.08 21.45
CA LEU A 242 -25.36 -0.60 20.18
C LEU A 242 -25.58 0.33 18.99
N ALA A 243 -26.63 1.17 19.01
CA ALA A 243 -26.87 2.16 17.97
C ALA A 243 -25.73 3.18 17.86
N HIS A 244 -25.20 3.64 18.99
CA HIS A 244 -24.02 4.51 19.02
C HIS A 244 -22.80 3.84 18.39
N GLN A 245 -22.49 2.60 18.76
CA GLN A 245 -21.36 1.84 18.22
C GLN A 245 -21.50 1.55 16.72
N LEU A 246 -22.71 1.21 16.26
CA LEU A 246 -23.01 1.05 14.83
C LEU A 246 -22.84 2.38 14.09
N LYS A 247 -23.23 3.51 14.68
CA LYS A 247 -23.00 4.83 14.08
C LYS A 247 -21.52 5.14 13.94
N THR A 248 -20.71 4.88 14.97
CA THR A 248 -19.26 5.06 14.93
C THR A 248 -18.62 4.16 13.88
N LEU A 249 -19.12 2.93 13.72
CA LEU A 249 -18.66 1.99 12.69
C LEU A 249 -18.94 2.51 11.29
N ILE A 250 -20.18 2.95 11.05
CA ILE A 250 -20.59 3.59 9.79
C ILE A 250 -19.71 4.81 9.46
N GLN A 251 -19.42 5.66 10.45
CA GLN A 251 -18.54 6.81 10.26
C GLN A 251 -17.11 6.39 9.90
N SER A 252 -16.56 5.40 10.62
CA SER A 252 -15.20 4.91 10.37
C SER A 252 -15.07 4.26 8.98
N ILE A 253 -16.10 3.56 8.51
CA ILE A 253 -16.17 3.00 7.14
C ILE A 253 -16.18 4.14 6.10
N ASN A 254 -16.99 5.18 6.33
CA ASN A 254 -17.04 6.36 5.46
C ASN A 254 -15.71 7.11 5.39
N ASP A 255 -15.06 7.31 6.54
CA ASP A 255 -13.77 7.99 6.63
C ASP A 255 -12.66 7.20 5.93
N GLY A 256 -12.78 5.88 5.90
CA GLY A 256 -11.95 5.00 5.06
C GLY A 256 -12.18 5.25 3.58
N PHE A 257 -13.44 5.23 3.12
CA PHE A 257 -13.80 5.40 1.70
C PHE A 257 -13.32 6.75 1.12
N ASN A 258 -13.48 7.85 1.86
CA ASN A 258 -13.12 9.21 1.41
C ASN A 258 -11.62 9.43 1.13
N ILE A 259 -10.75 8.50 1.53
CA ILE A 259 -9.31 8.56 1.23
C ILE A 259 -9.02 7.87 -0.09
N PHE A 260 -9.64 6.71 -0.31
CA PHE A 260 -9.38 5.90 -1.50
C PHE A 260 -9.99 6.55 -2.75
N ALA A 261 -11.04 7.35 -2.59
CA ALA A 261 -11.57 8.23 -3.63
C ALA A 261 -10.63 9.38 -4.05
N LYS A 262 -9.55 9.68 -3.30
CA LYS A 262 -8.53 10.68 -3.73
C LYS A 262 -7.57 10.14 -4.79
N TRP A 263 -7.62 8.85 -5.08
CA TRP A 263 -6.70 8.17 -5.99
C TRP A 263 -7.33 7.80 -7.35
N GLU A 264 -8.64 8.03 -7.50
CA GLU A 264 -9.36 8.04 -8.79
C GLU A 264 -9.34 9.44 -9.42
#